data_AF-A0A538ARQ7-F1
#
_entry.id   AF-A0A538ARQ7-F1
#
_cell.length_a   1.000
_cell.length_b   1.000
_cell.length_c   1.000
_cell.angle_alpha   90.00
_cell.angle_beta   90.00
_cell.angle_gamma   90.00
#
_symmetry.space_group_name_H-M   'P 1'
#
loop_
_entity.id
_entity.type
_entity.pdbx_description
1 polymer ?
#
loop_
_entity_poly.entity_id
_entity_poly.type
_entity_poly.pdbx_seq_one_letter_code
_entity_poly.pdbx_strand_id
1 'polypeptide(L)'
;YREPIQEELIVRRIREVRDGGVIAAASLTPQRVAKYAHLVLEAELDILVIQGTVVSAEHVSTRTEPLNLKEFIANFDLPVIVGGCASYQTALHLMRTGAVGVLVGVGPGAACTSRGVLGIGVPQATAIADAAGARMEHLRETGRYVHVIADGGMRTGGDIAKAIACGADAVMIGSPLAKAYEAPGRGFHWGMATFHPDLPRGTRVATRRIGSLSQILVGPAHENDGTLNLFGALRTSMATTGYGSIKEFQKAEVIVAPAIKSEGKALQRAQHLGAQ
;
A
#
# COMPACT_ATOMS: atom_id res chain seq x y z
N TYR A 1 15.03 17.74 7.28
CA TYR A 1 15.59 18.60 6.22
C TYR A 1 15.12 20.02 6.45
N ARG A 2 16.01 21.02 6.27
CA ARG A 2 15.67 22.45 6.40
C ARG A 2 15.49 23.15 5.04
N GLU A 3 16.02 22.57 3.97
CA GLU A 3 15.88 23.13 2.62
C GLU A 3 14.43 23.00 2.11
N PRO A 4 13.91 24.04 1.44
CA PRO A 4 12.62 23.97 0.78
C PRO A 4 12.65 22.98 -0.40
N ILE A 5 11.48 22.55 -0.84
CA ILE A 5 11.34 21.70 -2.03
C ILE A 5 11.79 22.50 -3.26
N GLN A 6 12.74 21.95 -4.00
CA GLN A 6 13.17 22.44 -5.32
C GLN A 6 12.27 21.80 -6.38
N GLU A 7 11.45 22.60 -7.03
CA GLU A 7 10.39 22.15 -7.94
C GLU A 7 10.98 21.55 -9.23
N GLU A 8 12.10 22.09 -9.72
CA GLU A 8 12.87 21.58 -10.84
C GLU A 8 13.40 20.16 -10.61
N LEU A 9 13.68 19.79 -9.35
CA LEU A 9 14.14 18.45 -9.03
C LEU A 9 12.99 17.43 -9.06
N ILE A 10 11.74 17.84 -8.85
CA ILE A 10 10.58 16.94 -9.00
C ILE A 10 10.50 16.48 -10.44
N VAL A 11 10.48 17.44 -11.38
CA VAL A 11 10.39 17.16 -12.82
C VAL A 11 11.57 16.31 -13.27
N ARG A 12 12.79 16.70 -12.91
CA ARG A 12 14.00 15.97 -13.28
C ARG A 12 13.98 14.52 -12.80
N ARG A 13 13.62 14.27 -11.53
CA ARG A 13 13.63 12.89 -10.98
C ARG A 13 12.57 12.00 -11.59
N ILE A 14 11.40 12.54 -11.94
CA ILE A 14 10.37 11.78 -12.65
C ILE A 14 10.88 11.41 -14.06
N ARG A 15 11.47 12.35 -14.80
CA ARG A 15 12.06 12.08 -16.12
C ARG A 15 13.17 11.03 -16.04
N GLU A 16 14.08 11.13 -15.06
CA GLU A 16 15.14 10.12 -14.84
C GLU A 16 14.58 8.70 -14.61
N VAL A 17 13.45 8.55 -13.91
CA VAL A 17 12.78 7.24 -13.73
C VAL A 17 12.20 6.76 -15.04
N ARG A 18 11.53 7.64 -15.79
CA ARG A 18 10.90 7.28 -17.08
C ARG A 18 11.94 6.94 -18.15
N ASP A 19 13.06 7.64 -18.20
CA ASP A 19 14.18 7.37 -19.12
C ASP A 19 14.77 5.96 -18.89
N GLY A 20 14.50 5.35 -17.73
CA GLY A 20 14.76 3.94 -17.45
C GLY A 20 13.84 2.95 -18.15
N GLY A 21 12.85 3.41 -18.93
CA GLY A 21 11.91 2.56 -19.69
C GLY A 21 10.86 1.86 -18.84
N VAL A 22 10.53 2.42 -17.67
CA VAL A 22 9.55 1.86 -16.72
C VAL A 22 8.38 2.81 -16.50
N ILE A 23 7.26 2.28 -16.00
CA ILE A 23 6.12 3.08 -15.55
C ILE A 23 6.56 3.94 -14.35
N ALA A 24 6.43 5.25 -14.49
CA ALA A 24 6.72 6.23 -13.45
C ALA A 24 5.45 6.56 -12.67
N ALA A 25 5.42 6.18 -11.39
CA ALA A 25 4.38 6.58 -10.45
C ALA A 25 4.99 7.45 -9.33
N ALA A 26 4.30 8.54 -8.97
CA ALA A 26 4.74 9.44 -7.91
C ALA A 26 3.60 9.77 -6.97
N SER A 27 3.94 10.03 -5.70
CA SER A 27 2.95 10.34 -4.68
C SER A 27 3.00 11.80 -4.22
N LEU A 28 1.83 12.41 -4.11
CA LEU A 28 1.62 13.71 -3.49
C LEU A 28 0.64 13.58 -2.33
N THR A 29 0.82 14.40 -1.30
CA THR A 29 -0.15 14.44 -0.19
C THR A 29 -1.37 15.27 -0.59
N PRO A 30 -2.56 14.99 -0.03
CA PRO A 30 -3.77 15.79 -0.30
C PRO A 30 -3.56 17.30 -0.11
N GLN A 31 -2.74 17.70 0.86
CA GLN A 31 -2.46 19.10 1.19
C GLN A 31 -1.56 19.80 0.15
N ARG A 32 -0.85 19.04 -0.69
CA ARG A 32 0.18 19.56 -1.59
C ARG A 32 -0.07 19.22 -3.06
N VAL A 33 -1.03 18.35 -3.35
CA VAL A 33 -1.28 17.88 -4.72
C VAL A 33 -1.68 19.03 -5.64
N ALA A 34 -2.59 19.92 -5.22
CA ALA A 34 -2.96 21.09 -6.03
C ALA A 34 -1.77 21.98 -6.40
N LYS A 35 -0.80 22.12 -5.48
CA LYS A 35 0.41 22.91 -5.72
C LYS A 35 1.33 22.25 -6.76
N TYR A 36 1.59 20.94 -6.65
CA TYR A 36 2.61 20.26 -7.46
C TYR A 36 2.04 19.45 -8.64
N ALA A 37 0.72 19.45 -8.83
CA ALA A 37 0.04 18.73 -9.91
C ALA A 37 0.57 19.10 -11.31
N HIS A 38 0.80 20.39 -11.56
CA HIS A 38 1.33 20.85 -12.84
C HIS A 38 2.74 20.31 -13.14
N LEU A 39 3.58 20.14 -12.11
CA LEU A 39 4.94 19.61 -12.27
C LEU A 39 4.94 18.13 -12.66
N VAL A 40 4.03 17.32 -12.11
CA VAL A 40 3.95 15.90 -12.48
C VAL A 40 3.40 15.71 -13.90
N LEU A 41 2.54 16.63 -14.36
CA LEU A 41 2.08 16.66 -15.76
C LEU A 41 3.20 17.11 -16.71
N GLU A 42 3.93 18.17 -16.39
CA GLU A 42 5.10 18.64 -17.16
C GLU A 42 6.19 17.56 -17.24
N ALA A 43 6.29 16.77 -16.18
CA ALA A 43 7.18 15.64 -16.11
C ALA A 43 6.61 14.38 -16.74
N GLU A 44 5.44 14.41 -17.39
CA GLU A 44 4.79 13.27 -18.06
C GLU A 44 4.79 12.00 -17.18
N LEU A 45 4.30 12.14 -15.95
CA LEU A 45 4.10 11.02 -15.03
C LEU A 45 3.02 10.07 -15.57
N ASP A 46 3.17 8.76 -15.38
CA ASP A 46 2.17 7.79 -15.85
C ASP A 46 1.00 7.62 -14.88
N ILE A 47 1.27 7.61 -13.57
CA ILE A 47 0.26 7.38 -12.52
C ILE A 47 0.49 8.31 -11.34
N LEU A 48 -0.52 9.09 -10.97
CA LEU A 48 -0.50 9.91 -9.76
C LEU A 48 -1.09 9.13 -8.58
N VAL A 49 -0.37 9.14 -7.46
CA VAL A 49 -0.85 8.57 -6.19
C VAL A 49 -1.11 9.69 -5.17
N ILE A 50 -2.37 9.97 -4.86
CA ILE A 50 -2.73 10.91 -3.79
C ILE A 50 -2.80 10.12 -2.47
N GLN A 51 -1.75 10.25 -1.63
CA GLN A 51 -1.61 9.44 -0.41
C GLN A 51 -1.58 10.29 0.86
N GLY A 52 -2.40 9.93 1.83
CA GLY A 52 -2.32 10.36 3.22
C GLY A 52 -2.56 9.18 4.17
N THR A 53 -2.32 9.37 5.47
CA THR A 53 -2.57 8.29 6.46
C THR A 53 -4.04 7.88 6.51
N VAL A 54 -4.94 8.86 6.44
CA VAL A 54 -6.38 8.67 6.28
C VAL A 54 -6.82 9.77 5.32
N VAL A 55 -7.53 9.41 4.26
CA VAL A 55 -8.06 10.36 3.28
C VAL A 55 -9.57 10.16 3.17
N SER A 56 -10.30 11.25 3.33
CA SER A 56 -11.72 11.34 3.02
C SER A 56 -11.90 12.09 1.69
N ALA A 57 -12.96 11.75 0.95
CA ALA A 57 -13.29 12.45 -0.30
C ALA A 57 -13.62 13.94 -0.06
N GLU A 58 -14.24 14.23 1.09
CA GLU A 58 -14.52 15.59 1.56
C GLU A 58 -13.65 15.85 2.80
N HIS A 59 -12.88 16.93 2.75
CA HIS A 59 -12.20 17.47 3.94
C HIS A 59 -12.96 18.72 4.37
N VAL A 60 -13.29 18.87 5.65
CA VAL A 60 -13.89 20.10 6.18
C VAL A 60 -12.83 20.77 7.04
N SER A 61 -12.34 21.93 6.60
CA SER A 61 -11.40 22.76 7.34
C SER A 61 -11.91 24.18 7.40
N THR A 62 -11.81 24.79 8.58
CA THR A 62 -12.11 26.22 8.79
C THR A 62 -10.89 27.12 8.57
N ARG A 63 -9.70 26.54 8.33
CA ARG A 63 -8.42 27.25 8.23
C ARG A 63 -7.80 27.25 6.84
N THR A 64 -8.26 26.39 5.95
CA THR A 64 -7.72 26.24 4.59
C THR A 64 -8.81 25.71 3.70
N GLU A 65 -8.90 26.21 2.47
CA GLU A 65 -9.85 25.69 1.49
C GLU A 65 -9.52 24.21 1.22
N PRO A 66 -10.42 23.28 1.57
CA PRO A 66 -10.16 21.86 1.42
C PRO A 66 -10.18 21.48 -0.05
N LEU A 67 -9.19 20.71 -0.50
CA LEU A 67 -9.17 20.17 -1.85
C LEU A 67 -10.39 19.28 -2.08
N ASN A 68 -11.22 19.64 -3.05
CA ASN A 68 -12.27 18.76 -3.55
C ASN A 68 -11.65 17.69 -4.45
N LEU A 69 -11.41 16.50 -3.88
CA LEU A 69 -10.76 15.40 -4.61
C LEU A 69 -11.60 14.91 -5.80
N LYS A 70 -12.93 15.02 -5.72
CA LYS A 70 -13.81 14.62 -6.83
C LYS A 70 -13.61 15.53 -8.04
N GLU A 71 -13.62 16.84 -7.84
CA GLU A 71 -13.37 17.81 -8.91
C GLU A 71 -11.95 17.73 -9.44
N PHE A 72 -10.96 17.58 -8.55
CA PHE A 72 -9.57 17.45 -8.94
C PHE A 72 -9.37 16.21 -9.82
N ILE A 73 -9.78 15.02 -9.35
CA ILE A 73 -9.55 13.76 -10.05
C ILE A 73 -10.35 13.69 -11.36
N ALA A 74 -11.58 14.21 -11.37
CA ALA A 74 -12.41 14.23 -12.58
C ALA A 74 -11.81 15.07 -13.72
N ASN A 75 -11.01 16.09 -13.39
CA ASN A 75 -10.37 17.00 -14.35
C ASN A 75 -8.87 16.74 -14.51
N PHE A 76 -8.35 15.64 -13.96
CA PHE A 76 -6.92 15.31 -14.04
C PHE A 76 -6.66 14.33 -15.18
N ASP A 77 -5.69 14.62 -16.04
CA ASP A 77 -5.44 13.86 -17.27
C ASP A 77 -4.82 12.48 -17.03
N LEU A 78 -4.26 12.24 -15.83
CA LEU A 78 -3.58 10.99 -15.49
C LEU A 78 -4.46 10.07 -14.64
N PRO A 79 -4.31 8.74 -14.74
CA PRO A 79 -4.90 7.79 -13.80
C PRO A 79 -4.47 8.13 -12.36
N VAL A 80 -5.48 8.32 -11.48
CA VAL A 80 -5.24 8.64 -10.06
C VAL A 80 -5.56 7.45 -9.17
N ILE A 81 -4.61 7.07 -8.32
CA ILE A 81 -4.82 6.19 -7.17
C ILE A 81 -4.93 7.07 -5.92
N VAL A 82 -5.88 6.80 -5.03
CA VAL A 82 -6.10 7.60 -3.82
C VAL A 82 -6.24 6.76 -2.55
N GLY A 83 -5.70 7.22 -1.43
CA GLY A 83 -5.94 6.60 -0.12
C GLY A 83 -5.04 7.21 0.96
N GLY A 84 -4.90 6.67 2.17
CA GLY A 84 -5.46 5.44 2.69
C GLY A 84 -6.92 5.55 3.16
N CYS A 85 -7.67 4.48 2.92
CA CYS A 85 -8.97 4.25 3.55
C CYS A 85 -8.96 2.95 4.35
N ALA A 86 -9.91 2.81 5.27
CA ALA A 86 -10.04 1.61 6.09
C ALA A 86 -11.49 1.30 6.49
N SER A 87 -12.46 1.82 5.73
CA SER A 87 -13.88 1.53 5.91
C SER A 87 -14.57 1.44 4.55
N TYR A 88 -15.69 0.72 4.51
CA TYR A 88 -16.56 0.63 3.34
C TYR A 88 -16.93 2.02 2.79
N GLN A 89 -17.44 2.90 3.66
CA GLN A 89 -17.95 4.22 3.26
C GLN A 89 -16.85 5.11 2.68
N THR A 90 -15.69 5.16 3.35
CA THR A 90 -14.55 5.93 2.85
C THR A 90 -14.05 5.38 1.52
N ALA A 91 -13.96 4.05 1.36
CA ALA A 91 -13.57 3.43 0.10
C ALA A 91 -14.55 3.78 -1.03
N LEU A 92 -15.86 3.65 -0.80
CA LEU A 92 -16.90 3.99 -1.78
C LEU A 92 -16.84 5.47 -2.19
N HIS A 93 -16.67 6.38 -1.24
CA HIS A 93 -16.55 7.81 -1.52
C HIS A 93 -15.30 8.13 -2.35
N LEU A 94 -14.16 7.49 -2.03
CA LEU A 94 -12.94 7.64 -2.82
C LEU A 94 -13.10 7.09 -4.24
N MET A 95 -13.77 5.94 -4.41
CA MET A 95 -14.06 5.40 -5.75
C MET A 95 -14.90 6.38 -6.59
N ARG A 96 -15.92 6.99 -5.98
CA ARG A 96 -16.79 7.99 -6.62
C ARG A 96 -16.10 9.30 -7.00
N THR A 97 -14.86 9.54 -6.57
CA THR A 97 -14.04 10.66 -7.06
C THR A 97 -13.59 10.47 -8.51
N GLY A 98 -13.67 9.24 -9.04
CA GLY A 98 -13.16 8.88 -10.36
C GLY A 98 -11.81 8.15 -10.32
N ALA A 99 -11.23 7.94 -9.14
CA ALA A 99 -9.98 7.21 -8.96
C ALA A 99 -10.02 5.81 -9.58
N VAL A 100 -8.91 5.40 -10.20
CA VAL A 100 -8.78 4.06 -10.82
C VAL A 100 -8.39 2.99 -9.80
N GLY A 101 -7.90 3.42 -8.63
CA GLY A 101 -7.58 2.52 -7.51
C GLY A 101 -7.64 3.24 -6.17
N VAL A 102 -7.87 2.46 -5.11
CA VAL A 102 -7.85 2.93 -3.73
C VAL A 102 -6.78 2.20 -2.91
N LEU A 103 -6.01 2.94 -2.11
CA LEU A 103 -5.10 2.36 -1.13
C LEU A 103 -5.85 2.05 0.16
N VAL A 104 -5.73 0.82 0.65
CA VAL A 104 -6.49 0.31 1.80
C VAL A 104 -5.57 -0.11 2.93
N GLY A 105 -5.69 0.58 4.06
CA GLY A 105 -4.96 0.26 5.29
C GLY A 105 -4.68 1.48 6.15
N VAL A 106 -4.97 1.38 7.44
CA VAL A 106 -4.64 2.40 8.44
C VAL A 106 -4.06 1.71 9.69
N GLY A 107 -2.77 1.94 9.92
CA GLY A 107 -2.06 1.42 11.09
C GLY A 107 -1.26 0.10 10.95
N PRO A 108 -1.42 -0.79 9.96
CA PRO A 108 -0.72 -2.08 9.96
C PRO A 108 0.74 -2.01 9.47
N GLY A 109 1.18 -0.86 8.94
CA GLY A 109 2.55 -0.67 8.46
C GLY A 109 3.58 -0.73 9.58
N ALA A 110 4.73 -1.36 9.33
CA ALA A 110 5.77 -1.60 10.35
C ALA A 110 6.37 -0.31 10.96
N ALA A 111 6.39 0.78 10.19
CA ALA A 111 6.84 2.09 10.65
C ALA A 111 5.71 2.99 11.18
N CYS A 112 4.45 2.53 11.15
CA CYS A 112 3.29 3.31 11.55
C CYS A 112 3.05 3.19 13.06
N THR A 113 2.88 4.31 13.74
CA THR A 113 2.58 4.35 15.18
C THR A 113 1.18 4.86 15.47
N SER A 114 0.35 5.12 14.45
CA SER A 114 -1.01 5.69 14.58
C SER A 114 -1.90 4.94 15.58
N ARG A 115 -1.82 3.60 15.66
CA ARG A 115 -2.60 2.84 16.64
C ARG A 115 -2.23 3.19 18.08
N GLY A 116 -0.94 3.34 18.36
CA GLY A 116 -0.46 3.72 19.70
C GLY A 116 -0.65 5.20 20.00
N VAL A 117 -0.42 6.06 19.00
CA VAL A 117 -0.48 7.53 19.19
C VAL A 117 -1.92 8.05 19.22
N LEU A 118 -2.80 7.54 18.36
CA LEU A 118 -4.18 8.04 18.19
C LEU A 118 -5.26 7.05 18.67
N GLY A 119 -4.91 5.80 18.97
CA GLY A 119 -5.92 4.76 19.23
C GLY A 119 -6.70 4.32 17.99
N ILE A 120 -6.28 4.75 16.79
CA ILE A 120 -7.00 4.51 15.54
C ILE A 120 -6.25 3.50 14.68
N GLY A 121 -6.97 2.49 14.22
CA GLY A 121 -6.52 1.57 13.18
C GLY A 121 -7.55 0.48 12.94
N VAL A 122 -7.39 -0.21 11.81
CA VAL A 122 -8.32 -1.27 11.40
C VAL A 122 -7.53 -2.54 11.11
N PRO A 123 -8.04 -3.74 11.46
CA PRO A 123 -7.47 -5.00 11.00
C PRO A 123 -7.42 -5.04 9.47
N GLN A 124 -6.26 -5.38 8.90
CA GLN A 124 -6.03 -5.23 7.47
C GLN A 124 -6.95 -6.11 6.62
N ALA A 125 -7.22 -7.35 7.05
CA ALA A 125 -8.16 -8.24 6.37
C ALA A 125 -9.58 -7.64 6.27
N THR A 126 -10.08 -7.07 7.39
CA THR A 126 -11.38 -6.39 7.44
C THR A 126 -11.41 -5.17 6.53
N ALA A 127 -10.39 -4.31 6.60
CA ALA A 127 -10.31 -3.12 5.75
C ALA A 127 -10.35 -3.47 4.25
N ILE A 128 -9.61 -4.50 3.84
CA ILE A 128 -9.60 -4.98 2.45
C ILE A 128 -10.98 -5.53 2.06
N ALA A 129 -11.58 -6.38 2.90
CA ALA A 129 -12.90 -6.97 2.61
C ALA A 129 -13.99 -5.89 2.48
N ASP A 130 -13.99 -4.89 3.37
CA ASP A 130 -14.92 -3.76 3.31
C ASP A 130 -14.74 -2.94 2.03
N ALA A 131 -13.49 -2.63 1.65
CA ALA A 131 -13.19 -1.91 0.42
C ALA A 131 -13.54 -2.74 -0.82
N ALA A 132 -13.33 -4.06 -0.79
CA ALA A 132 -13.74 -4.97 -1.86
C ALA A 132 -15.26 -5.01 -2.01
N GLY A 133 -16.02 -4.96 -0.92
CA GLY A 133 -17.48 -4.80 -0.93
C GLY A 133 -17.90 -3.48 -1.55
N ALA A 134 -17.28 -2.36 -1.12
CA ALA A 134 -17.54 -1.03 -1.68
C ALA A 134 -17.26 -0.95 -3.18
N ARG A 135 -16.17 -1.59 -3.64
CA ARG A 135 -15.86 -1.71 -5.07
C ARG A 135 -16.96 -2.40 -5.85
N MET A 136 -17.54 -3.48 -5.31
CA MET A 136 -18.61 -4.19 -5.99
C MET A 136 -19.87 -3.33 -6.12
N GLU A 137 -20.18 -2.53 -5.09
CA GLU A 137 -21.29 -1.58 -5.15
C GLU A 137 -21.02 -0.49 -6.19
N HIS A 138 -19.85 0.14 -6.15
CA HIS A 138 -19.45 1.14 -7.14
C HIS A 138 -19.52 0.58 -8.58
N LEU A 139 -19.08 -0.66 -8.80
CA LEU A 139 -19.16 -1.33 -10.09
C LEU A 139 -20.60 -1.51 -10.55
N ARG A 140 -21.53 -1.87 -9.66
CA ARG A 140 -22.97 -1.96 -9.99
C ARG A 140 -23.57 -0.60 -10.32
N GLU A 141 -23.21 0.43 -9.56
CA GLU A 141 -23.71 1.80 -9.73
C GLU A 141 -23.22 2.44 -11.04
N THR A 142 -21.96 2.21 -11.41
CA THR A 142 -21.28 3.01 -12.45
C THR A 142 -20.78 2.20 -13.65
N GLY A 143 -20.75 0.87 -13.55
CA GLY A 143 -20.08 -0.01 -14.53
C GLY A 143 -18.55 0.06 -14.49
N ARG A 144 -17.95 0.85 -13.56
CA ARG A 144 -16.50 1.04 -13.48
C ARG A 144 -15.87 0.23 -12.34
N TYR A 145 -14.89 -0.59 -12.70
CA TYR A 145 -14.09 -1.34 -11.74
C TYR A 145 -12.98 -0.44 -11.17
N VAL A 146 -12.89 -0.36 -9.84
CA VAL A 146 -11.82 0.38 -9.15
C VAL A 146 -10.94 -0.61 -8.39
N HIS A 147 -9.62 -0.54 -8.60
CA HIS A 147 -8.70 -1.48 -7.97
C HIS A 147 -8.59 -1.26 -6.47
N VAL A 148 -8.66 -2.34 -5.70
CA VAL A 148 -8.38 -2.34 -4.26
C VAL A 148 -6.92 -2.72 -4.05
N ILE A 149 -6.11 -1.81 -3.51
CA ILE A 149 -4.68 -2.01 -3.29
C ILE A 149 -4.42 -2.05 -1.79
N ALA A 150 -4.07 -3.21 -1.25
CA ALA A 150 -3.77 -3.32 0.18
C ALA A 150 -2.43 -2.62 0.49
N ASP A 151 -2.45 -1.65 1.40
CA ASP A 151 -1.29 -0.88 1.83
C ASP A 151 -0.96 -1.15 3.31
N GLY A 152 0.21 -1.77 3.53
CA GLY A 152 0.71 -2.13 4.85
C GLY A 152 0.27 -3.51 5.37
N GLY A 153 0.98 -4.01 6.37
CA GLY A 153 0.71 -5.31 7.00
C GLY A 153 1.36 -6.53 6.33
N MET A 154 1.78 -6.43 5.06
CA MET A 154 2.44 -7.53 4.34
C MET A 154 3.89 -7.69 4.80
N ARG A 155 4.18 -8.78 5.53
CA ARG A 155 5.55 -9.10 6.01
C ARG A 155 6.17 -10.26 5.25
N THR A 156 5.33 -11.20 4.81
CA THR A 156 5.71 -12.42 4.08
C THR A 156 4.81 -12.63 2.88
N GLY A 157 5.18 -13.56 2.00
CA GLY A 157 4.34 -13.93 0.85
C GLY A 157 2.97 -14.49 1.25
N GLY A 158 2.88 -15.13 2.44
CA GLY A 158 1.59 -15.58 2.99
C GLY A 158 0.67 -14.43 3.40
N ASP A 159 1.22 -13.29 3.85
CA ASP A 159 0.41 -12.10 4.14
C ASP A 159 -0.11 -11.46 2.84
N ILE A 160 0.67 -11.50 1.75
CA ILE A 160 0.21 -11.09 0.41
C ILE A 160 -0.92 -12.01 -0.07
N ALA A 161 -0.76 -13.32 0.06
CA ALA A 161 -1.80 -14.28 -0.33
C ALA A 161 -3.12 -14.01 0.39
N LYS A 162 -3.08 -13.75 1.70
CA LYS A 162 -4.28 -13.37 2.48
C LYS A 162 -4.87 -12.05 2.00
N ALA A 163 -4.05 -11.03 1.71
CA ALA A 163 -4.55 -9.75 1.23
C ALA A 163 -5.31 -9.91 -0.10
N ILE A 164 -4.76 -10.69 -1.04
CA ILE A 164 -5.44 -11.00 -2.31
C ILE A 164 -6.72 -11.81 -2.07
N ALA A 165 -6.67 -12.87 -1.25
CA ALA A 165 -7.86 -13.66 -0.92
C ALA A 165 -8.98 -12.82 -0.26
N CYS A 166 -8.62 -11.81 0.54
CA CYS A 166 -9.59 -10.87 1.12
C CYS A 166 -10.20 -9.88 0.10
N GLY A 167 -9.74 -9.86 -1.16
CA GLY A 167 -10.34 -9.05 -2.22
C GLY A 167 -9.44 -7.96 -2.79
N ALA A 168 -8.16 -7.88 -2.41
CA ALA A 168 -7.22 -6.95 -3.02
C ALA A 168 -6.84 -7.39 -4.44
N ASP A 169 -6.65 -6.42 -5.33
CA ASP A 169 -6.18 -6.59 -6.70
C ASP A 169 -4.64 -6.45 -6.78
N ALA A 170 -4.05 -5.69 -5.86
CA ALA A 170 -2.60 -5.52 -5.72
C ALA A 170 -2.21 -5.21 -4.26
N VAL A 171 -0.91 -5.19 -3.98
CA VAL A 171 -0.34 -4.89 -2.66
C VAL A 171 0.74 -3.82 -2.77
N MET A 172 0.76 -2.87 -1.82
CA MET A 172 1.87 -1.94 -1.60
C MET A 172 2.78 -2.51 -0.49
N ILE A 173 4.04 -2.76 -0.84
CA ILE A 173 5.01 -3.44 0.04
C ILE A 173 6.08 -2.44 0.49
N GLY A 174 6.15 -2.19 1.80
CA GLY A 174 7.12 -1.26 2.39
C GLY A 174 8.34 -1.95 2.99
N SER A 175 8.25 -2.29 4.28
CA SER A 175 9.40 -2.80 5.05
C SER A 175 10.08 -4.07 4.50
N PRO A 176 9.40 -5.01 3.81
CA PRO A 176 10.11 -6.10 3.13
C PRO A 176 11.08 -5.60 2.05
N LEU A 177 10.68 -4.62 1.23
CA LEU A 177 11.54 -4.07 0.17
C LEU A 177 12.68 -3.22 0.73
N ALA A 178 12.48 -2.61 1.90
CA ALA A 178 13.55 -1.89 2.60
C ALA A 178 14.69 -2.80 3.10
N LYS A 179 14.53 -4.13 3.00
CA LYS A 179 15.59 -5.12 3.27
C LYS A 179 16.44 -5.44 2.03
N ALA A 180 16.10 -4.90 0.86
CA ALA A 180 16.85 -5.10 -0.37
C ALA A 180 18.22 -4.37 -0.31
N TYR A 181 19.22 -4.89 -1.01
CA TYR A 181 20.52 -4.21 -1.16
C TYR A 181 20.40 -2.89 -1.92
N GLU A 182 19.45 -2.81 -2.84
CA GLU A 182 19.14 -1.68 -3.70
C GLU A 182 18.32 -0.61 -2.99
N ALA A 183 17.74 -0.91 -1.81
CA ALA A 183 16.86 0.01 -1.12
C ALA A 183 17.61 1.29 -0.69
N PRO A 184 17.10 2.49 -1.03
CA PRO A 184 17.79 3.75 -0.72
C PRO A 184 17.91 4.01 0.79
N GLY A 185 17.04 3.38 1.59
CA GLY A 185 17.07 3.45 3.05
C GLY A 185 18.25 2.71 3.70
N ARG A 186 19.04 1.92 2.96
CA ARG A 186 20.25 1.22 3.44
C ARG A 186 20.06 0.47 4.77
N GLY A 187 18.98 -0.30 4.89
CA GLY A 187 18.64 -1.01 6.14
C GLY A 187 17.79 -0.19 7.12
N PHE A 188 17.08 0.82 6.62
CA PHE A 188 16.09 1.57 7.39
C PHE A 188 14.81 1.77 6.60
N HIS A 189 13.70 1.86 7.33
CA HIS A 189 12.37 2.13 6.79
C HIS A 189 11.65 3.14 7.68
N TRP A 190 10.87 4.04 7.08
CA TRP A 190 10.01 5.00 7.78
C TRP A 190 8.80 5.32 6.91
N GLY A 191 7.72 5.77 7.54
CA GLY A 191 6.52 6.22 6.85
C GLY A 191 6.52 7.72 6.59
N MET A 192 5.64 8.19 5.71
CA MET A 192 5.47 9.62 5.42
C MET A 192 5.08 10.45 6.66
N ALA A 193 4.36 9.86 7.62
CA ALA A 193 3.90 10.53 8.83
C ALA A 193 4.97 10.66 9.93
N THR A 194 6.19 10.16 9.69
CA THR A 194 7.31 10.24 10.65
C THR A 194 7.77 11.67 10.90
N PHE A 195 7.69 12.56 9.89
CA PHE A 195 8.23 13.92 9.97
C PHE A 195 7.17 15.00 10.21
N HIS A 196 5.98 14.64 10.70
CA HIS A 196 4.97 15.63 11.05
C HIS A 196 5.50 16.55 12.16
N PRO A 197 5.43 17.88 12.03
CA PRO A 197 6.07 18.82 12.95
C PRO A 197 5.50 18.73 14.37
N ASP A 198 4.17 18.64 14.50
CA ASP A 198 3.51 18.71 15.82
C ASP A 198 3.18 17.35 16.42
N LEU A 199 2.77 16.38 15.59
CA LEU A 199 2.33 15.05 16.04
C LEU A 199 2.84 13.94 15.09
N PRO A 200 4.11 13.52 15.25
CA PRO A 200 4.67 12.37 14.52
C PRO A 200 3.85 11.10 14.76
N ARG A 201 3.48 10.41 13.68
CA ARG A 201 2.69 9.15 13.71
C ARG A 201 3.38 8.01 12.97
N GLY A 202 4.68 8.14 12.80
CA GLY A 202 5.54 7.09 12.30
C GLY A 202 6.90 7.17 12.96
N THR A 203 7.66 6.10 12.83
CA THR A 203 9.01 5.99 13.38
C THR A 203 9.97 5.43 12.33
N ARG A 204 11.26 5.73 12.50
CA ARG A 204 12.31 5.11 11.71
C ARG A 204 12.66 3.77 12.34
N VAL A 205 12.43 2.68 11.61
CA VAL A 205 12.75 1.32 12.03
C VAL A 205 14.00 0.83 11.30
N ALA A 206 14.84 0.07 11.99
CA ALA A 206 15.96 -0.63 11.38
C ALA A 206 15.47 -1.91 10.71
N THR A 207 15.97 -2.19 9.51
CA THR A 207 15.73 -3.41 8.75
C THR A 207 17.07 -4.11 8.50
N ARG A 208 17.13 -5.42 8.72
CA ARG A 208 18.28 -6.22 8.30
C ARG A 208 18.22 -6.42 6.79
N ARG A 209 19.32 -6.17 6.07
CA ARG A 209 19.41 -6.48 4.64
C ARG A 209 19.52 -8.00 4.45
N ILE A 210 18.73 -8.56 3.53
CA ILE A 210 18.59 -10.02 3.37
C ILE A 210 18.81 -10.54 1.95
N GLY A 211 18.86 -9.66 0.94
CA GLY A 211 19.00 -10.10 -0.46
C GLY A 211 18.82 -8.94 -1.44
N SER A 212 18.94 -9.27 -2.73
CA SER A 212 18.55 -8.35 -3.80
C SER A 212 17.03 -8.17 -3.87
N LEU A 213 16.59 -7.11 -4.52
CA LEU A 213 15.16 -6.85 -4.77
C LEU A 213 14.53 -8.02 -5.54
N SER A 214 15.26 -8.58 -6.50
CA SER A 214 14.82 -9.76 -7.27
C SER A 214 14.63 -10.98 -6.36
N GLN A 215 15.58 -11.28 -5.46
CA GLN A 215 15.46 -12.40 -4.53
C GLN A 215 14.25 -12.26 -3.59
N ILE A 216 14.01 -11.04 -3.11
CA ILE A 216 12.86 -10.74 -2.25
C ILE A 216 11.55 -10.95 -3.02
N LEU A 217 11.42 -10.41 -4.24
CA LEU A 217 10.16 -10.45 -4.98
C LEU A 217 9.89 -11.80 -5.66
N VAL A 218 10.87 -12.34 -6.38
CA VAL A 218 10.70 -13.47 -7.31
C VAL A 218 11.61 -14.66 -7.01
N GLY A 219 12.50 -14.54 -6.02
CA GLY A 219 13.35 -15.62 -5.55
C GLY A 219 14.69 -15.73 -6.29
N PRO A 220 15.44 -16.83 -6.05
CA PRO A 220 15.07 -17.95 -5.17
C PRO A 220 14.98 -17.56 -3.69
N ALA A 221 14.22 -18.33 -2.91
CA ALA A 221 14.21 -18.24 -1.46
C ALA A 221 15.19 -19.27 -0.89
N HIS A 222 16.09 -18.82 -0.02
CA HIS A 222 17.05 -19.68 0.68
C HIS A 222 16.69 -19.88 2.17
N GLU A 223 15.61 -19.24 2.62
CA GLU A 223 15.11 -19.26 3.99
C GLU A 223 13.68 -19.80 4.01
N ASN A 224 13.24 -20.33 5.16
CA ASN A 224 11.91 -20.91 5.35
C ASN A 224 10.91 -19.97 6.05
N ASP A 225 11.22 -18.68 6.15
CA ASP A 225 10.43 -17.68 6.87
C ASP A 225 9.46 -16.87 5.99
N GLY A 226 9.44 -17.15 4.68
CA GLY A 226 8.56 -16.50 3.71
C GLY A 226 8.87 -15.03 3.44
N THR A 227 10.05 -14.54 3.83
CA THR A 227 10.50 -13.15 3.58
C THR A 227 11.15 -12.94 2.21
N LEU A 228 11.52 -14.04 1.54
CA LEU A 228 12.02 -14.07 0.16
C LEU A 228 11.02 -14.76 -0.77
N ASN A 229 11.16 -14.52 -2.08
CA ASN A 229 10.27 -15.04 -3.12
C ASN A 229 8.77 -14.80 -2.80
N LEU A 230 8.44 -13.55 -2.44
CA LEU A 230 7.10 -13.15 -2.03
C LEU A 230 6.02 -13.55 -3.04
N PHE A 231 6.29 -13.38 -4.35
CA PHE A 231 5.35 -13.75 -5.40
C PHE A 231 5.37 -15.24 -5.74
N GLY A 232 6.47 -15.96 -5.48
CA GLY A 232 6.47 -17.43 -5.53
C GLY A 232 5.52 -18.00 -4.48
N ALA A 233 5.57 -17.50 -3.24
CA ALA A 233 4.66 -17.90 -2.18
C ALA A 233 3.18 -17.60 -2.50
N LEU A 234 2.89 -16.45 -3.12
CA LEU A 234 1.55 -16.13 -3.64
C LEU A 234 1.09 -17.16 -4.69
N ARG A 235 1.91 -17.42 -5.73
CA ARG A 235 1.61 -18.41 -6.77
C ARG A 235 1.39 -19.81 -6.17
N THR A 236 2.24 -20.23 -5.23
CA THR A 236 2.09 -21.52 -4.54
C THR A 236 0.80 -21.58 -3.75
N SER A 237 0.43 -20.50 -3.05
CA SER A 237 -0.84 -20.44 -2.30
C SER A 237 -2.04 -20.55 -3.22
N MET A 238 -2.04 -19.81 -4.34
CA MET A 238 -3.09 -19.88 -5.38
C MET A 238 -3.20 -21.30 -5.96
N ALA A 239 -2.08 -21.89 -6.38
CA ALA A 239 -2.07 -23.24 -6.96
C ALA A 239 -2.54 -24.30 -5.95
N THR A 240 -2.09 -24.22 -4.70
CA THR A 240 -2.46 -25.18 -3.63
C THR A 240 -3.95 -25.11 -3.29
N THR A 241 -4.56 -23.93 -3.44
CA THR A 241 -6.00 -23.72 -3.21
C THR A 241 -6.84 -23.82 -4.48
N GLY A 242 -6.24 -24.16 -5.62
CA GLY A 242 -6.96 -24.46 -6.87
C GLY A 242 -7.31 -23.25 -7.74
N TYR A 243 -6.62 -22.12 -7.61
CA TYR A 243 -6.90 -20.88 -8.36
C TYR A 243 -5.78 -20.53 -9.35
N GLY A 244 -6.16 -20.18 -10.59
CA GLY A 244 -5.22 -19.87 -11.68
C GLY A 244 -4.91 -18.38 -11.85
N SER A 245 -5.75 -17.50 -11.33
CA SER A 245 -5.59 -16.04 -11.46
C SER A 245 -5.86 -15.29 -10.14
N ILE A 246 -5.34 -14.07 -10.03
CA ILE A 246 -5.57 -13.18 -8.88
C ILE A 246 -7.07 -12.99 -8.66
N LYS A 247 -7.85 -12.78 -9.72
CA LYS A 247 -9.27 -12.50 -9.61
C LYS A 247 -10.08 -13.71 -9.14
N GLU A 248 -9.72 -14.91 -9.56
CA GLU A 248 -10.35 -16.13 -9.06
C GLU A 248 -9.96 -16.41 -7.61
N PHE A 249 -8.71 -16.13 -7.23
CA PHE A 249 -8.23 -16.34 -5.86
C PHE A 249 -8.93 -15.45 -4.81
N GLN A 250 -9.51 -14.32 -5.22
CA GLN A 250 -10.40 -13.51 -4.37
C GLN A 250 -11.70 -14.25 -3.94
N LYS A 251 -11.99 -15.43 -4.52
CA LYS A 251 -13.11 -16.31 -4.12
C LYS A 251 -12.69 -17.42 -3.16
N ALA A 252 -11.41 -17.47 -2.78
CA ALA A 252 -10.91 -18.46 -1.83
C ALA A 252 -11.63 -18.35 -0.49
N GLU A 253 -11.88 -19.49 0.15
CA GLU A 253 -12.40 -19.53 1.50
C GLU A 253 -11.36 -18.96 2.48
N VAL A 254 -11.77 -18.01 3.30
CA VAL A 254 -10.93 -17.39 4.33
C VAL A 254 -11.48 -17.74 5.70
N ILE A 255 -10.66 -18.44 6.49
CA ILE A 255 -11.03 -18.92 7.82
C ILE A 255 -10.23 -18.16 8.88
N VAL A 256 -10.91 -17.67 9.91
CA VAL A 256 -10.27 -17.08 11.10
C VAL A 256 -9.98 -18.20 12.10
N ALA A 257 -8.72 -18.60 12.20
CA ALA A 257 -8.25 -19.60 13.15
C ALA A 257 -7.19 -19.00 14.08
N PRO A 258 -7.57 -18.48 15.27
CA PRO A 258 -6.63 -17.78 16.16
C PRO A 258 -5.42 -18.63 16.56
N ALA A 259 -5.61 -19.95 16.70
CA ALA A 259 -4.56 -20.88 17.09
C ALA A 259 -3.63 -21.33 15.94
N ILE A 260 -3.90 -20.95 14.68
CA ILE A 260 -3.20 -21.50 13.50
C ILE A 260 -1.70 -21.21 13.48
N LYS A 261 -1.27 -20.12 14.15
CA LYS A 261 0.17 -19.81 14.30
C LYS A 261 0.85 -20.70 15.34
N SER A 262 0.09 -21.24 16.29
CA SER A 262 0.62 -22.01 17.41
C SER A 262 0.42 -23.52 17.30
N GLU A 263 -0.63 -23.94 16.60
CA GLU A 263 -1.04 -25.34 16.47
C GLU A 263 0.03 -26.19 15.75
N GLY A 264 0.45 -27.29 16.37
CA GLY A 264 1.47 -28.19 15.82
C GLY A 264 2.89 -27.60 15.69
N LYS A 265 3.14 -26.37 16.18
CA LYS A 265 4.42 -25.66 15.97
C LYS A 265 5.43 -25.76 17.12
N ALA A 266 5.32 -26.78 17.99
CA ALA A 266 6.19 -26.91 19.17
C ALA A 266 7.69 -26.97 18.79
N LEU A 267 8.05 -27.80 17.81
CA LEU A 267 9.44 -27.92 17.33
C LEU A 267 9.95 -26.63 16.68
N GLN A 268 9.10 -25.98 15.86
CA GLN A 268 9.47 -24.73 15.17
C GLN A 268 9.72 -23.60 16.17
N ARG A 269 8.90 -23.49 17.22
CA ARG A 269 9.11 -22.52 18.30
C ARG A 269 10.39 -22.79 19.09
N ALA A 270 10.62 -24.04 19.48
CA ALA A 270 11.80 -24.43 20.25
C ALA A 270 13.12 -24.16 19.51
N GLN A 271 13.09 -24.14 18.18
CA GLN A 271 14.28 -23.96 17.33
C GLN A 271 14.32 -22.60 16.61
N HIS A 272 13.39 -21.70 16.90
CA HIS A 272 13.27 -20.39 16.23
C HIS A 272 13.17 -20.46 14.68
N LEU A 273 12.45 -21.46 14.16
CA LEU A 273 12.31 -21.70 12.71
C LEU A 273 11.03 -21.08 12.12
N GLY A 274 11.11 -20.71 10.83
CA GLY A 274 9.97 -20.25 10.04
C GLY A 274 9.52 -18.81 10.35
N ALA A 275 8.38 -18.42 9.78
CA ALA A 275 7.80 -17.10 9.99
C ALA A 275 7.23 -16.97 11.41
N GLN A 276 7.85 -16.15 12.26
CA GLN A 276 7.31 -15.82 13.59
C GLN A 276 6.29 -14.67 13.54
#